data_AF-A0A9W7BGI5-F1
#
_entry.id   AF-A0A9W7BGI5-F1
#
_cell.length_a   1.000
_cell.length_b   1.000
_cell.length_c   1.000
_cell.angle_alpha   90.00
_cell.angle_beta   90.00
_cell.angle_gamma   90.00
#
_symmetry.space_group_name_H-M   'P 1'
#
loop_
_entity.id
_entity.type
_entity.pdbx_description
1 polymer ?
#
loop_
_entity_poly.entity_id
_entity_poly.type
_entity_poly.pdbx_seq_one_letter_code
_entity_poly.pdbx_strand_id
1 'polypeptide(L)'
;MSTDKSTDRAPGLIYTPLPSDEIDAAFSIESSSYPSDEAATLSGLRYRQANASPYFRGAYKNSALIGFVCATRCAAFEEESMSTHDPEGSILAIHSVVVKEDCRRKGHATAMLKNYVDSVDDSDGIESLRLIAKQHLLAFYVSCGFRVNGLSPIIHGADRWFDLSLDLVDFKKPRFKIIDAFASEAGAGNPAAVVFGFDVEKVTEVWMQKVAAEFNLSETVFVHPEGADGARRLRFFTPTTEISLCGHATLSSAYVFLNGEGGDEGGRENLTFLTREDIELRTSRTENGMVKMNFPLNIADKIEEKELPKFEVLVEEGFGIDKGGVVCISGTKDGDGRWFNVLAEVTPEAFDALKIDISALTTSPIYTHGIIVCKVGSRVEGCDFTSRYFAPKIGIDEDPVTGSAHCTSAPYFAEKLDKPVVRGLQDSKRGGVMTCTVDFGAGRIDLEGDALCVSEGKINF
;
A
#
# COMPACT_ATOMS: atom_id res chain seq x y z
N MET A 1 12.11 -0.70 36.46
CA MET A 1 10.93 -1.60 36.44
C MET A 1 10.33 -1.48 35.06
N SER A 2 10.63 -2.46 34.23
CA SER A 2 10.23 -2.54 32.83
C SER A 2 8.76 -2.95 32.75
N THR A 3 7.93 -2.14 32.12
CA THR A 3 6.64 -2.56 31.58
C THR A 3 6.71 -2.37 30.07
N ASP A 4 7.40 -3.30 29.43
CA ASP A 4 7.31 -3.56 28.01
C ASP A 4 5.87 -4.02 27.73
N LYS A 5 5.02 -3.08 27.34
CA LYS A 5 3.73 -3.40 26.72
C LYS A 5 4.05 -3.82 25.30
N SER A 6 4.41 -5.09 25.15
CA SER A 6 4.31 -5.76 23.87
C SER A 6 2.89 -5.57 23.37
N THR A 7 2.74 -4.81 22.30
CA THR A 7 1.51 -4.73 21.53
C THR A 7 1.11 -6.15 21.16
N ASP A 8 -0.01 -6.61 21.71
CA ASP A 8 -0.61 -7.90 21.46
C ASP A 8 -0.88 -8.00 19.95
N ARG A 9 0.03 -8.64 19.21
CA ARG A 9 -0.24 -9.15 17.87
C ARG A 9 -1.44 -10.08 18.01
N ALA A 10 -2.40 -10.02 17.10
CA ALA A 10 -3.13 -11.24 16.77
C ALA A 10 -2.12 -12.18 16.08
N PRO A 11 -1.62 -13.25 16.71
CA PRO A 11 -0.68 -14.15 16.06
C PRO A 11 -1.46 -15.16 15.21
N GLY A 12 -0.92 -15.46 14.03
CA GLY A 12 -0.59 -16.85 13.73
C GLY A 12 -1.73 -17.77 13.30
N LEU A 13 -2.38 -17.43 12.18
CA LEU A 13 -2.96 -18.47 11.32
C LEU A 13 -1.95 -18.87 10.25
N ILE A 14 -1.69 -20.17 10.16
CA ILE A 14 -0.86 -20.78 9.12
C ILE A 14 -1.78 -21.58 8.20
N TYR A 15 -1.60 -21.43 6.88
CA TYR A 15 -2.41 -22.11 5.88
C TYR A 15 -1.54 -23.02 5.01
N THR A 16 -1.70 -24.33 5.17
CA THR A 16 -0.90 -25.33 4.46
C THR A 16 -1.80 -26.40 3.84
N PRO A 17 -1.31 -27.17 2.85
CA PRO A 17 -1.98 -28.38 2.42
C PRO A 17 -2.32 -29.26 3.64
N LEU A 18 -3.55 -29.78 3.69
CA LEU A 18 -3.97 -30.66 4.78
C LEU A 18 -3.32 -32.05 4.57
N PRO A 19 -2.52 -32.55 5.53
CA PRO A 19 -1.87 -33.83 5.38
C PRO A 19 -2.87 -34.98 5.54
N SER A 20 -2.58 -36.13 4.93
CA SER A 20 -3.50 -37.28 4.88
C SER A 20 -3.81 -37.88 6.25
N ASP A 21 -2.89 -37.77 7.20
CA ASP A 21 -3.02 -38.26 8.57
C ASP A 21 -3.91 -37.37 9.47
N GLU A 22 -4.24 -36.14 9.03
CA GLU A 22 -5.16 -35.24 9.73
C GLU A 22 -6.62 -35.32 9.25
N ILE A 23 -6.95 -36.21 8.31
CA ILE A 23 -8.30 -36.31 7.74
C ILE A 23 -9.36 -36.67 8.77
N ASP A 24 -9.04 -37.50 9.77
CA ASP A 24 -9.99 -37.85 10.83
C ASP A 24 -10.30 -36.62 11.73
N ALA A 25 -9.32 -35.73 11.92
CA ALA A 25 -9.53 -34.47 12.62
C ALA A 25 -10.39 -33.50 11.79
N ALA A 26 -10.13 -33.40 10.47
CA ALA A 26 -10.95 -32.62 9.55
C ALA A 26 -12.41 -33.12 9.52
N PHE A 27 -12.63 -34.45 9.45
CA PHE A 27 -13.96 -35.05 9.50
C PHE A 27 -14.73 -34.72 10.79
N SER A 28 -14.03 -34.64 11.92
CA SER A 28 -14.64 -34.22 13.19
C SER A 28 -15.10 -32.75 13.17
N ILE A 29 -14.34 -31.87 12.52
CA ILE A 29 -14.72 -30.46 12.33
C ILE A 29 -15.89 -30.33 11.35
N GLU A 30 -15.89 -31.10 10.27
CA GLU A 30 -16.99 -31.15 9.27
C GLU A 30 -18.31 -31.60 9.92
N SER A 31 -18.27 -32.73 10.63
CA SER A 31 -19.45 -33.34 11.26
C SER A 31 -20.07 -32.48 12.36
N SER A 32 -19.30 -31.59 12.97
CA SER A 32 -19.79 -30.60 13.95
C SER A 32 -20.23 -29.28 13.31
N SER A 33 -20.06 -29.13 12.00
CA SER A 33 -20.39 -27.91 11.25
C SER A 33 -21.64 -28.04 10.39
N TYR A 34 -22.01 -29.25 9.98
CA TYR A 34 -23.19 -29.52 9.16
C TYR A 34 -24.09 -30.61 9.78
N PRO A 35 -25.40 -30.60 9.49
CA PRO A 35 -26.28 -31.75 9.68
C PRO A 35 -25.73 -33.02 9.01
N SER A 36 -26.07 -34.21 9.53
CA SER A 36 -25.50 -35.48 9.04
C SER A 36 -25.84 -35.81 7.58
N ASP A 37 -26.94 -35.28 7.06
CA ASP A 37 -27.37 -35.40 5.66
C ASP A 37 -26.69 -34.39 4.73
N GLU A 38 -26.03 -33.37 5.29
CA GLU A 38 -25.31 -32.33 4.55
C GLU A 38 -23.78 -32.48 4.66
N ALA A 39 -23.28 -33.02 5.79
CA ALA A 39 -21.85 -33.15 6.07
C ALA A 39 -21.14 -34.11 5.10
N ALA A 40 -19.91 -33.78 4.71
CA ALA A 40 -19.09 -34.70 3.93
C ALA A 40 -18.82 -36.00 4.71
N THR A 41 -18.93 -37.13 4.04
CA THR A 41 -18.58 -38.44 4.62
C THR A 41 -17.07 -38.57 4.77
N LEU A 42 -16.61 -39.40 5.72
CA LEU A 42 -15.19 -39.67 5.91
C LEU A 42 -14.55 -40.26 4.64
N SER A 43 -15.26 -41.14 3.93
CA SER A 43 -14.79 -41.68 2.65
C SER A 43 -14.70 -40.59 1.58
N GLY A 44 -15.64 -39.65 1.54
CA GLY A 44 -15.60 -38.49 0.66
C GLY A 44 -14.38 -37.58 0.92
N LEU A 45 -14.09 -37.26 2.17
CA LEU A 45 -12.91 -36.46 2.52
C LEU A 45 -11.61 -37.20 2.18
N ARG A 46 -11.52 -38.51 2.44
CA ARG A 46 -10.37 -39.33 2.04
C ARG A 46 -10.19 -39.37 0.52
N TYR A 47 -11.27 -39.50 -0.24
CA TYR A 47 -11.23 -39.45 -1.71
C TYR A 47 -10.69 -38.11 -2.20
N ARG A 48 -11.24 -36.99 -1.69
CA ARG A 48 -10.81 -35.64 -2.07
C ARG A 48 -9.35 -35.39 -1.71
N GLN A 49 -8.90 -35.83 -0.53
CA GLN A 49 -7.49 -35.72 -0.15
C GLN A 49 -6.59 -36.55 -1.08
N ALA A 50 -7.00 -37.78 -1.43
CA ALA A 50 -6.17 -38.65 -2.25
C ALA A 50 -6.07 -38.19 -3.72
N ASN A 51 -7.14 -37.58 -4.26
CA ASN A 51 -7.22 -37.24 -5.68
C ASN A 51 -7.06 -35.73 -5.96
N ALA A 52 -7.39 -34.87 -5.01
CA ALA A 52 -7.39 -33.42 -5.14
C ALA A 52 -6.64 -32.73 -3.98
N SER A 53 -5.56 -33.35 -3.47
CA SER A 53 -4.75 -32.80 -2.37
C SER A 53 -4.26 -31.36 -2.58
N PRO A 54 -3.92 -30.86 -3.78
CA PRO A 54 -3.51 -29.47 -3.96
C PRO A 54 -4.59 -28.47 -3.56
N TYR A 55 -5.86 -28.88 -3.64
CA TYR A 55 -7.04 -28.06 -3.36
C TYR A 55 -7.63 -28.34 -1.97
N PHE A 56 -6.90 -29.03 -1.11
CA PHE A 56 -7.27 -29.33 0.27
C PHE A 56 -6.29 -28.63 1.23
N ARG A 57 -6.76 -27.58 1.91
CA ARG A 57 -5.92 -26.76 2.81
C ARG A 57 -6.50 -26.70 4.22
N GLY A 58 -5.62 -26.81 5.21
CA GLY A 58 -5.93 -26.61 6.63
C GLY A 58 -5.52 -25.22 7.10
N ALA A 59 -6.28 -24.68 8.05
CA ALA A 59 -5.93 -23.49 8.82
C ALA A 59 -5.49 -23.90 10.23
N TYR A 60 -4.32 -23.42 10.65
CA TYR A 60 -3.66 -23.83 11.89
C TYR A 60 -3.42 -22.65 12.80
N LYS A 61 -3.70 -22.82 14.10
CA LYS A 61 -3.36 -21.87 15.15
C LYS A 61 -2.60 -22.58 16.25
N ASN A 62 -1.41 -22.10 16.60
CA ASN A 62 -0.51 -22.77 17.55
C ASN A 62 -0.30 -24.26 17.19
N SER A 63 -0.09 -24.54 15.90
CA SER A 63 0.04 -25.88 15.32
C SER A 63 -1.19 -26.79 15.43
N ALA A 64 -2.32 -26.31 15.94
CA ALA A 64 -3.57 -27.06 15.97
C ALA A 64 -4.44 -26.72 14.76
N LEU A 65 -4.96 -27.74 14.06
CA LEU A 65 -5.96 -27.57 13.01
C LEU A 65 -7.22 -26.92 13.61
N ILE A 66 -7.62 -25.77 13.07
CA ILE A 66 -8.84 -25.04 13.50
C ILE A 66 -9.93 -25.00 12.44
N GLY A 67 -9.63 -25.37 11.20
CA GLY A 67 -10.57 -25.37 10.09
C GLY A 67 -9.91 -25.82 8.80
N PHE A 68 -10.71 -26.03 7.75
CA PHE A 68 -10.19 -26.41 6.43
C PHE A 68 -11.11 -25.94 5.30
N VAL A 69 -10.53 -25.91 4.10
CA VAL A 69 -11.23 -25.79 2.83
C VAL A 69 -10.83 -26.98 1.95
N CYS A 70 -11.81 -27.62 1.30
CA CYS A 70 -11.53 -28.64 0.29
C CYS A 70 -12.39 -28.45 -0.96
N ALA A 71 -11.80 -28.74 -2.12
CA ALA A 71 -12.46 -28.64 -3.41
C ALA A 71 -12.04 -29.78 -4.35
N THR A 72 -12.80 -29.98 -5.41
CA THR A 72 -12.41 -30.78 -6.57
C THR A 72 -12.60 -29.96 -7.84
N ARG A 73 -11.78 -30.23 -8.86
CA ARG A 73 -12.02 -29.71 -10.20
C ARG A 73 -13.12 -30.48 -10.92
N CYS A 74 -13.93 -29.79 -11.70
CA CYS A 74 -15.00 -30.34 -12.53
C CYS A 74 -15.19 -29.51 -13.82
N ALA A 75 -15.75 -30.13 -14.85
CA ALA A 75 -16.02 -29.48 -16.14
C ALA A 75 -17.31 -28.64 -16.11
N ALA A 76 -18.30 -29.06 -15.33
CA ALA A 76 -19.56 -28.36 -15.12
C ALA A 76 -19.90 -28.33 -13.62
N PHE A 77 -20.57 -27.27 -13.16
CA PHE A 77 -20.99 -27.16 -11.75
C PHE A 77 -22.35 -27.85 -11.53
N GLU A 78 -22.35 -29.17 -11.66
CA GLU A 78 -23.52 -30.05 -11.55
C GLU A 78 -23.17 -31.30 -10.73
N GLU A 79 -24.16 -31.93 -10.09
CA GLU A 79 -23.97 -33.02 -9.11
C GLU A 79 -23.11 -34.17 -9.65
N GLU A 80 -23.36 -34.62 -10.89
CA GLU A 80 -22.60 -35.69 -11.53
C GLU A 80 -21.13 -35.29 -11.72
N SER A 81 -20.88 -34.10 -12.27
CA SER A 81 -19.52 -33.63 -12.58
C SER A 81 -18.70 -33.33 -11.31
N MET A 82 -19.35 -32.89 -10.22
CA MET A 82 -18.71 -32.63 -8.93
C MET A 82 -18.43 -33.89 -8.09
N SER A 83 -19.02 -35.03 -8.46
CA SER A 83 -18.89 -36.29 -7.69
C SER A 83 -17.50 -36.90 -7.75
N THR A 84 -16.73 -36.57 -8.79
CA THR A 84 -15.36 -37.03 -9.01
C THR A 84 -14.42 -35.86 -9.29
N HIS A 85 -13.13 -36.04 -9.06
CA HIS A 85 -12.14 -35.06 -9.46
C HIS A 85 -11.79 -35.22 -10.95
N ASP A 86 -11.96 -34.14 -11.71
CA ASP A 86 -11.50 -34.00 -13.10
C ASP A 86 -10.28 -33.07 -13.16
N PRO A 87 -9.06 -33.60 -13.32
CA PRO A 87 -7.83 -32.79 -13.39
C PRO A 87 -7.82 -31.74 -14.51
N GLU A 88 -8.66 -31.87 -15.54
CA GLU A 88 -8.73 -30.91 -16.66
C GLU A 88 -9.89 -29.92 -16.51
N GLY A 89 -10.75 -30.09 -15.50
CA GLY A 89 -11.92 -29.25 -15.28
C GLY A 89 -11.54 -27.80 -14.97
N SER A 90 -12.20 -26.82 -15.59
CA SER A 90 -11.90 -25.39 -15.36
C SER A 90 -12.58 -24.78 -14.14
N ILE A 91 -13.48 -25.53 -13.48
CA ILE A 91 -14.21 -25.08 -12.28
C ILE A 91 -13.64 -25.78 -11.06
N LEU A 92 -13.27 -25.01 -10.04
CA LEU A 92 -12.92 -25.53 -8.72
C LEU A 92 -14.16 -25.51 -7.80
N ALA A 93 -14.83 -26.65 -7.67
CA ALA A 93 -16.01 -26.83 -6.84
C ALA A 93 -15.61 -27.02 -5.37
N ILE A 94 -15.86 -26.01 -4.54
CA ILE A 94 -15.60 -26.05 -3.10
C ILE A 94 -16.72 -26.81 -2.41
N HIS A 95 -16.34 -27.85 -1.67
CA HIS A 95 -17.27 -28.74 -0.98
C HIS A 95 -17.42 -28.43 0.50
N SER A 96 -16.35 -27.94 1.14
CA SER A 96 -16.36 -27.66 2.58
C SER A 96 -15.58 -26.38 2.85
N VAL A 97 -16.16 -25.49 3.65
CA VAL A 97 -15.50 -24.33 4.29
C VAL A 97 -15.92 -24.35 5.74
N VAL A 98 -15.07 -24.88 6.63
CA VAL A 98 -15.44 -25.10 8.03
C VAL A 98 -14.36 -24.67 9.01
N VAL A 99 -14.80 -24.19 10.17
CA VAL A 99 -13.94 -23.91 11.32
C VAL A 99 -14.58 -24.48 12.58
N LYS A 100 -13.75 -24.86 13.55
CA LYS A 100 -14.18 -25.32 14.88
C LYS A 100 -15.16 -24.33 15.51
N GLU A 101 -16.11 -24.85 16.29
CA GLU A 101 -17.17 -24.06 16.90
C GLU A 101 -16.65 -22.88 17.74
N ASP A 102 -15.60 -23.13 18.55
CA ASP A 102 -14.93 -22.12 19.37
C ASP A 102 -14.15 -21.08 18.56
N CYS A 103 -13.95 -21.31 17.26
CA CYS A 103 -13.28 -20.43 16.30
C CYS A 103 -14.27 -19.63 15.43
N ARG A 104 -15.58 -19.91 15.52
CA ARG A 104 -16.61 -19.21 14.73
C ARG A 104 -16.78 -17.76 15.19
N ARG A 105 -17.21 -16.89 14.26
CA ARG A 105 -17.46 -15.45 14.49
C ARG A 105 -16.24 -14.64 14.96
N LYS A 106 -15.03 -15.14 14.66
CA LYS A 106 -13.73 -14.49 14.97
C LYS A 106 -12.94 -14.10 13.72
N GLY A 107 -13.57 -14.05 12.54
CA GLY A 107 -12.92 -13.77 11.25
C GLY A 107 -12.11 -14.92 10.65
N HIS A 108 -11.87 -16.01 11.38
CA HIS A 108 -11.01 -17.12 10.92
C HIS A 108 -11.47 -17.77 9.61
N ALA A 109 -12.77 -17.96 9.39
CA ALA A 109 -13.28 -18.53 8.14
C ALA A 109 -13.09 -17.57 6.94
N THR A 110 -13.20 -16.26 7.17
CA THR A 110 -13.02 -15.24 6.12
C THR A 110 -11.55 -15.19 5.71
N ALA A 111 -10.65 -15.09 6.69
CA ALA A 111 -9.21 -15.11 6.45
C ALA A 111 -8.76 -16.41 5.75
N MET A 112 -9.30 -17.56 6.17
CA MET A 112 -9.02 -18.86 5.54
C MET A 112 -9.50 -18.92 4.10
N LEU A 113 -10.73 -18.50 3.81
CA LEU A 113 -11.28 -18.58 2.45
C LEU A 113 -10.58 -17.60 1.50
N LYS A 114 -10.28 -16.37 1.94
CA LYS A 114 -9.51 -15.41 1.13
C LYS A 114 -8.12 -15.96 0.81
N ASN A 115 -7.40 -16.47 1.82
CA ASN A 115 -6.10 -17.11 1.59
C ASN A 115 -6.21 -18.32 0.65
N TYR A 116 -7.28 -19.12 0.77
CA TYR A 116 -7.52 -20.24 -0.12
C TYR A 116 -7.65 -19.77 -1.58
N VAL A 117 -8.51 -18.77 -1.85
CA VAL A 117 -8.69 -18.20 -3.20
C VAL A 117 -7.37 -17.65 -3.75
N ASP A 118 -6.64 -16.87 -2.95
CA ASP A 118 -5.32 -16.32 -3.35
C ASP A 118 -4.31 -17.43 -3.70
N SER A 119 -4.40 -18.58 -3.01
CA SER A 119 -3.49 -19.71 -3.20
C SER A 119 -3.81 -20.61 -4.40
N VAL A 120 -4.99 -20.48 -5.01
CA VAL A 120 -5.35 -21.30 -6.18
C VAL A 120 -4.52 -20.85 -7.37
N ASP A 121 -3.73 -21.74 -7.96
CA ASP A 121 -2.97 -21.45 -9.17
C ASP A 121 -3.92 -21.38 -10.39
N ASP A 122 -3.92 -20.23 -11.07
CA ASP A 122 -4.71 -20.00 -12.29
C ASP A 122 -3.97 -20.52 -13.54
N SER A 123 -2.69 -20.87 -13.43
CA SER A 123 -1.94 -21.53 -14.53
C SER A 123 -2.36 -22.98 -14.76
N ASP A 124 -3.07 -23.59 -13.79
CA ASP A 124 -3.65 -24.94 -13.89
C ASP A 124 -4.89 -25.01 -14.81
N GLY A 125 -5.30 -23.90 -15.44
CA GLY A 125 -6.50 -23.82 -16.27
C GLY A 125 -7.80 -23.66 -15.47
N ILE A 126 -7.70 -23.31 -14.18
CA ILE A 126 -8.86 -23.02 -13.33
C ILE A 126 -9.31 -21.58 -13.61
N GLU A 127 -10.55 -21.42 -14.08
CA GLU A 127 -11.13 -20.13 -14.41
C GLU A 127 -12.02 -19.59 -13.30
N SER A 128 -12.67 -20.47 -12.53
CA SER A 128 -13.60 -20.05 -11.48
C SER A 128 -13.68 -21.00 -10.30
N LEU A 129 -13.99 -20.44 -9.14
CA LEU A 129 -14.35 -21.18 -7.93
C LEU A 129 -15.87 -21.15 -7.78
N ARG A 130 -16.48 -22.28 -7.45
CA ARG A 130 -17.93 -22.39 -7.28
C ARG A 130 -18.30 -23.16 -6.03
N LEU A 131 -19.40 -22.77 -5.40
CA LEU A 131 -19.95 -23.43 -4.23
C LEU A 131 -21.44 -23.16 -4.12
N ILE A 132 -22.11 -23.99 -3.32
CA ILE A 132 -23.48 -23.74 -2.87
C ILE A 132 -23.47 -23.25 -1.43
N ALA A 133 -24.37 -22.33 -1.08
CA ALA A 133 -24.52 -21.87 0.30
C ALA A 133 -25.98 -21.61 0.72
N LYS A 134 -26.24 -21.73 2.03
CA LYS A 134 -27.51 -21.32 2.64
C LYS A 134 -27.63 -19.79 2.67
N GLN A 135 -28.87 -19.28 2.64
CA GLN A 135 -29.16 -17.84 2.57
C GLN A 135 -28.42 -16.99 3.63
N HIS A 136 -28.32 -17.49 4.87
CA HIS A 136 -27.68 -16.77 5.97
C HIS A 136 -26.14 -16.68 5.85
N LEU A 137 -25.52 -17.44 4.94
CA LEU A 137 -24.07 -17.43 4.67
C LEU A 137 -23.70 -16.58 3.44
N LEU A 138 -24.67 -16.06 2.67
CA LEU A 138 -24.37 -15.31 1.44
C LEU A 138 -23.50 -14.08 1.69
N ALA A 139 -23.79 -13.32 2.75
CA ALA A 139 -23.00 -12.15 3.11
C ALA A 139 -21.52 -12.50 3.42
N PHE A 140 -21.29 -13.66 4.04
CA PHE A 140 -19.94 -14.16 4.30
C PHE A 140 -19.19 -14.43 3.00
N TYR A 141 -19.77 -15.20 2.07
CA TYR A 141 -19.10 -15.50 0.80
C TYR A 141 -18.92 -14.28 -0.11
N VAL A 142 -19.89 -13.36 -0.12
CA VAL A 142 -19.77 -12.09 -0.84
C VAL A 142 -18.60 -11.26 -0.30
N SER A 143 -18.39 -11.25 1.02
CA SER A 143 -17.23 -10.58 1.63
C SER A 143 -15.87 -11.22 1.27
N CYS A 144 -15.88 -12.45 0.74
CA CYS A 144 -14.72 -13.17 0.22
C CYS A 144 -14.59 -13.07 -1.32
N GLY A 145 -15.41 -12.27 -2.00
CA GLY A 145 -15.33 -12.03 -3.44
C GLY A 145 -16.27 -12.88 -4.31
N PHE A 146 -17.11 -13.73 -3.71
CA PHE A 146 -18.09 -14.52 -4.47
C PHE A 146 -19.29 -13.67 -4.89
N ARG A 147 -19.84 -13.96 -6.07
CA ARG A 147 -21.11 -13.42 -6.56
C ARG A 147 -22.21 -14.46 -6.39
N VAL A 148 -23.42 -14.02 -6.03
CA VAL A 148 -24.60 -14.89 -5.94
C VAL A 148 -25.24 -14.99 -7.32
N ASN A 149 -25.32 -16.21 -7.85
CA ASN A 149 -25.88 -16.48 -9.19
C ASN A 149 -27.39 -16.73 -9.16
N GLY A 150 -27.94 -17.13 -8.01
CA GLY A 150 -29.36 -17.44 -7.85
C GLY A 150 -29.57 -18.68 -7.00
N LEU A 151 -30.78 -19.25 -7.06
CA LEU A 151 -31.08 -20.54 -6.43
C LEU A 151 -30.32 -21.66 -7.15
N SER A 152 -29.73 -22.58 -6.37
CA SER A 152 -29.03 -23.72 -6.91
C SER A 152 -30.00 -24.76 -7.46
N PRO A 153 -29.71 -25.37 -8.63
CA PRO A 153 -30.40 -26.58 -9.07
C PRO A 153 -29.96 -27.82 -8.28
N ILE A 154 -28.82 -27.78 -7.59
CA ILE A 154 -28.29 -28.86 -6.77
C ILE A 154 -29.06 -28.89 -5.45
N ILE A 155 -29.64 -30.05 -5.12
CA ILE A 155 -30.40 -30.25 -3.90
C ILE A 155 -29.55 -31.05 -2.92
N HIS A 156 -29.23 -30.45 -1.77
CA HIS A 156 -28.46 -31.09 -0.71
C HIS A 156 -29.20 -30.91 0.62
N GLY A 157 -29.81 -31.98 1.14
CA GLY A 157 -30.70 -31.89 2.30
C GLY A 157 -32.06 -31.24 1.99
N ALA A 158 -32.75 -30.75 3.02
CA ALA A 158 -34.11 -30.23 2.92
C ALA A 158 -34.21 -28.72 2.59
N ASP A 159 -33.15 -27.96 2.88
CA ASP A 159 -33.13 -26.51 2.69
C ASP A 159 -32.77 -26.13 1.25
N ARG A 160 -33.17 -24.92 0.84
CA ARG A 160 -32.76 -24.35 -0.44
C ARG A 160 -31.36 -23.77 -0.36
N TRP A 161 -30.56 -24.05 -1.39
CA TRP A 161 -29.22 -23.53 -1.54
C TRP A 161 -29.17 -22.50 -2.67
N PHE A 162 -28.17 -21.63 -2.61
CA PHE A 162 -27.86 -20.66 -3.66
C PHE A 162 -26.54 -21.04 -4.32
N ASP A 163 -26.44 -20.84 -5.63
CA ASP A 163 -25.18 -20.97 -6.36
C ASP A 163 -24.35 -19.70 -6.23
N LEU A 164 -23.06 -19.88 -5.96
CA LEU A 164 -22.09 -18.80 -5.87
C LEU A 164 -20.89 -19.08 -6.77
N SER A 165 -20.31 -18.01 -7.30
CA SER A 165 -19.09 -18.12 -8.09
C SER A 165 -18.14 -16.96 -7.90
N LEU A 166 -16.86 -17.26 -8.03
CA LEU A 166 -15.77 -16.30 -8.09
C LEU A 166 -15.00 -16.54 -9.39
N ASP A 167 -14.90 -15.51 -10.22
CA ASP A 167 -14.06 -15.50 -11.42
C ASP A 167 -12.61 -15.31 -10.98
N LEU A 168 -11.80 -16.35 -11.10
CA LEU A 168 -10.44 -16.35 -10.57
C LEU A 168 -9.54 -15.42 -11.39
N VAL A 169 -9.74 -15.37 -12.70
CA VAL A 169 -8.98 -14.51 -13.62
C VAL A 169 -9.23 -13.05 -13.27
N ASP A 170 -10.49 -12.64 -13.10
CA ASP A 170 -10.83 -11.28 -12.69
C ASP A 170 -10.40 -10.99 -11.24
N PHE A 171 -10.49 -11.96 -10.34
CA PHE A 171 -10.11 -11.80 -8.94
C PHE A 171 -8.60 -11.52 -8.78
N LYS A 172 -7.75 -12.20 -9.56
CA LYS A 172 -6.29 -12.05 -9.52
C LYS A 172 -5.74 -10.85 -10.28
N LYS A 173 -6.58 -10.06 -10.96
CA LYS A 173 -6.11 -8.85 -11.63
C LYS A 173 -5.48 -7.88 -10.62
N PRO A 174 -4.35 -7.23 -10.97
CA PRO A 174 -3.78 -6.18 -10.15
C PRO A 174 -4.84 -5.11 -9.85
N ARG A 175 -4.95 -4.71 -8.59
CA ARG A 175 -5.81 -3.61 -8.16
C ARG A 175 -4.99 -2.33 -8.11
N PHE A 176 -5.67 -1.20 -8.31
CA PHE A 176 -5.06 0.10 -8.07
C PHE A 176 -5.97 0.99 -7.26
N LYS A 177 -5.35 1.92 -6.54
CA LYS A 177 -6.00 3.10 -5.95
C LYS A 177 -5.17 4.34 -6.31
N ILE A 178 -5.83 5.41 -6.70
CA ILE A 178 -5.19 6.73 -6.82
C ILE A 178 -5.45 7.47 -5.52
N ILE A 179 -4.37 7.83 -4.84
CA ILE A 179 -4.40 8.51 -3.56
C ILE A 179 -3.77 9.89 -3.71
N ASP A 180 -4.48 10.92 -3.28
CA ASP A 180 -3.93 12.26 -3.09
C ASP A 180 -3.28 12.29 -1.69
N ALA A 181 -1.95 12.26 -1.63
CA ALA A 181 -1.18 12.34 -0.39
C ALA A 181 -1.00 13.79 0.07
N PHE A 182 -0.96 14.01 1.39
CA PHE A 182 -0.90 15.35 2.01
C PHE A 182 -2.09 16.24 1.66
N ALA A 183 -3.26 15.61 1.47
CA ALA A 183 -4.50 16.26 1.05
C ALA A 183 -5.65 15.95 2.01
N SER A 184 -6.40 16.97 2.41
CA SER A 184 -7.68 16.84 3.13
C SER A 184 -8.89 16.93 2.19
N GLU A 185 -8.68 17.20 0.91
CA GLU A 185 -9.74 17.26 -0.12
C GLU A 185 -9.21 16.78 -1.47
N ALA A 186 -10.10 16.28 -2.33
CA ALA A 186 -9.75 15.77 -3.65
C ALA A 186 -9.23 16.88 -4.55
N GLY A 187 -8.16 16.60 -5.31
CA GLY A 187 -7.53 17.58 -6.20
C GLY A 187 -6.44 18.43 -5.54
N ALA A 188 -6.24 18.30 -4.22
CA ALA A 188 -5.09 18.82 -3.50
C ALA A 188 -3.99 17.75 -3.36
N GLY A 189 -2.88 18.08 -2.71
CA GLY A 189 -1.81 17.13 -2.40
C GLY A 189 -1.02 16.65 -3.61
N ASN A 190 -0.31 15.54 -3.43
CA ASN A 190 0.46 14.86 -4.48
C ASN A 190 -0.15 13.50 -4.83
N PRO A 191 -0.69 13.31 -6.04
CA PRO A 191 -1.32 12.06 -6.44
C PRO A 191 -0.30 10.95 -6.70
N ALA A 192 -0.57 9.76 -6.17
CA ALA A 192 0.14 8.53 -6.53
C ALA A 192 -0.82 7.37 -6.82
N ALA A 193 -0.50 6.57 -7.84
CA ALA A 193 -1.18 5.30 -8.09
C ALA A 193 -0.52 4.20 -7.25
N VAL A 194 -1.29 3.58 -6.36
CA VAL A 194 -0.87 2.44 -5.53
C VAL A 194 -1.41 1.17 -6.17
N VAL A 195 -0.54 0.34 -6.74
CA VAL A 195 -0.87 -0.93 -7.38
C VAL A 195 -0.52 -2.09 -6.45
N PHE A 196 -1.45 -3.03 -6.26
CA PHE A 196 -1.31 -4.14 -5.31
C PHE A 196 -2.18 -5.34 -5.68
N GLY A 197 -2.00 -6.47 -5.00
CA GLY A 197 -2.80 -7.68 -5.22
C GLY A 197 -2.51 -8.36 -6.57
N PHE A 198 -1.25 -8.36 -6.97
CA PHE A 198 -0.76 -9.02 -8.18
C PHE A 198 0.19 -10.17 -7.82
N ASP A 199 0.32 -11.13 -8.73
CA ASP A 199 1.31 -12.19 -8.64
C ASP A 199 2.70 -11.64 -9.01
N VAL A 200 3.61 -11.62 -8.04
CA VAL A 200 4.97 -11.07 -8.21
C VAL A 200 5.75 -11.80 -9.29
N GLU A 201 5.51 -13.11 -9.48
CA GLU A 201 6.23 -13.91 -10.48
C GLU A 201 5.73 -13.61 -11.91
N LYS A 202 4.52 -13.06 -12.04
CA LYS A 202 3.92 -12.69 -13.34
C LYS A 202 4.16 -11.22 -13.71
N VAL A 203 4.56 -10.37 -12.77
CA VAL A 203 4.75 -8.93 -12.99
C VAL A 203 6.24 -8.60 -13.19
N THR A 204 6.57 -8.09 -14.38
CA THR A 204 7.94 -7.68 -14.73
C THR A 204 8.15 -6.17 -14.56
N GLU A 205 9.42 -5.74 -14.44
CA GLU A 205 9.79 -4.32 -14.45
C GLU A 205 9.29 -3.59 -15.70
N VAL A 206 9.35 -4.25 -16.87
CA VAL A 206 8.85 -3.69 -18.14
C VAL A 206 7.35 -3.43 -18.06
N TRP A 207 6.58 -4.32 -17.43
CA TRP A 207 5.15 -4.12 -17.21
C TRP A 207 4.90 -2.98 -16.22
N MET A 208 5.61 -2.96 -15.09
CA MET A 208 5.49 -1.89 -14.08
C MET A 208 5.75 -0.51 -14.69
N GLN A 209 6.81 -0.38 -15.49
CA GLN A 209 7.14 0.87 -16.18
C GLN A 209 6.04 1.29 -17.17
N LYS A 210 5.47 0.35 -17.92
CA LYS A 210 4.37 0.66 -18.86
C LYS A 210 3.10 1.11 -18.13
N VAL A 211 2.76 0.44 -17.02
CA VAL A 211 1.61 0.84 -16.19
C VAL A 211 1.82 2.21 -15.58
N ALA A 212 3.03 2.51 -15.09
CA ALA A 212 3.37 3.83 -14.57
C ALA A 212 3.26 4.92 -15.65
N ALA A 213 3.72 4.61 -16.87
CA ALA A 213 3.57 5.50 -18.02
C ALA A 213 2.09 5.73 -18.41
N GLU A 214 1.25 4.69 -18.32
CA GLU A 214 -0.19 4.80 -18.61
C GLU A 214 -0.93 5.67 -17.59
N PHE A 215 -0.62 5.52 -16.28
CA PHE A 215 -1.20 6.39 -15.25
C PHE A 215 -0.76 7.85 -15.41
N ASN A 216 0.49 8.07 -15.85
CA ASN A 216 1.06 9.40 -16.09
C ASN A 216 0.89 10.36 -14.89
N LEU A 217 1.00 9.81 -13.67
CA LEU A 217 1.08 10.57 -12.41
C LEU A 217 2.55 10.81 -12.06
N SER A 218 2.80 11.61 -11.01
CA SER A 218 4.16 11.80 -10.46
C SER A 218 4.83 10.45 -10.24
N GLU A 219 4.14 9.56 -9.51
CA GLU A 219 4.62 8.21 -9.24
C GLU A 219 3.49 7.17 -9.24
N THR A 220 3.85 5.97 -9.70
CA THR A 220 3.13 4.73 -9.47
C THR A 220 3.98 3.85 -8.57
N VAL A 221 3.39 3.38 -7.47
CA VAL A 221 4.04 2.47 -6.52
C VAL A 221 3.40 1.10 -6.59
N PHE A 222 4.24 0.08 -6.71
CA PHE A 222 3.85 -1.32 -6.70
C PHE A 222 4.15 -1.91 -5.32
N VAL A 223 3.10 -2.32 -4.61
CA VAL A 223 3.19 -2.89 -3.28
C VAL A 223 3.16 -4.41 -3.38
N HIS A 224 4.30 -5.02 -3.11
CA HIS A 224 4.42 -6.47 -3.07
C HIS A 224 3.66 -7.04 -1.86
N PRO A 225 3.25 -8.32 -1.91
CA PRO A 225 2.78 -9.03 -0.73
C PRO A 225 3.74 -8.93 0.45
N GLU A 226 3.20 -9.10 1.65
CA GLU A 226 4.02 -9.12 2.87
C GLU A 226 5.00 -10.30 2.84
N GLY A 227 6.28 -10.00 3.10
CA GLY A 227 7.32 -10.99 3.22
C GLY A 227 7.24 -11.74 4.55
N ALA A 228 8.01 -12.83 4.67
CA ALA A 228 8.09 -13.63 5.91
C ALA A 228 8.66 -12.84 7.10
N ASP A 229 9.36 -11.74 6.85
CA ASP A 229 9.86 -10.79 7.85
C ASP A 229 8.79 -9.79 8.34
N GLY A 230 7.58 -9.85 7.79
CA GLY A 230 6.47 -8.96 8.14
C GLY A 230 6.54 -7.58 7.47
N ALA A 231 7.47 -7.36 6.53
CA ALA A 231 7.57 -6.11 5.78
C ALA A 231 7.06 -6.27 4.33
N ARG A 232 6.55 -5.19 3.75
CA ARG A 232 6.16 -5.14 2.33
C ARG A 232 7.21 -4.43 1.50
N ARG A 233 7.44 -4.90 0.27
CA ARG A 233 8.39 -4.27 -0.64
C ARG A 233 7.67 -3.26 -1.52
N LEU A 234 8.26 -2.07 -1.67
CA LEU A 234 7.78 -1.02 -2.55
C LEU A 234 8.74 -0.85 -3.72
N ARG A 235 8.18 -0.79 -4.93
CA ARG A 235 8.88 -0.32 -6.12
C ARG A 235 8.20 0.93 -6.65
N PHE A 236 8.98 1.98 -6.92
CA PHE A 236 8.46 3.30 -7.30
C PHE A 236 8.85 3.62 -8.73
N PHE A 237 7.88 3.97 -9.56
CA PHE A 237 8.10 4.30 -10.95
C PHE A 237 7.49 5.67 -11.26
N THR A 238 8.31 6.53 -11.83
CA THR A 238 7.84 7.67 -12.63
C THR A 238 7.37 7.14 -13.99
N PRO A 239 6.76 7.97 -14.86
CA PRO A 239 6.39 7.55 -16.21
C PRO A 239 7.56 7.06 -17.08
N THR A 240 8.80 7.40 -16.73
CA THR A 240 9.98 7.13 -17.56
C THR A 240 11.03 6.22 -16.90
N THR A 241 11.07 6.13 -15.58
CA THR A 241 12.08 5.34 -14.86
C THR A 241 11.62 4.90 -13.47
N GLU A 242 12.21 3.81 -12.97
CA GLU A 242 12.19 3.46 -11.55
C GLU A 242 13.05 4.43 -10.74
N ILE A 243 12.63 4.74 -9.51
CA ILE A 243 13.37 5.54 -8.53
C ILE A 243 13.49 4.79 -7.19
N SER A 244 14.53 5.09 -6.41
CA SER A 244 14.86 4.33 -5.20
C SER A 244 13.94 4.60 -4.00
N LEU A 245 13.35 5.80 -3.93
CA LEU A 245 12.51 6.23 -2.81
C LEU A 245 11.55 7.34 -3.23
N CYS A 246 10.30 7.29 -2.76
CA CYS A 246 9.35 8.39 -2.92
C CYS A 246 8.44 8.54 -1.69
N GLY A 247 8.48 9.71 -1.05
CA GLY A 247 7.77 9.95 0.21
C GLY A 247 6.25 9.93 0.09
N HIS A 248 5.65 10.64 -0.87
CA HIS A 248 4.19 10.71 -0.98
C HIS A 248 3.60 9.37 -1.44
N ALA A 249 4.28 8.63 -2.32
CA ALA A 249 3.86 7.28 -2.71
C ALA A 249 3.98 6.27 -1.55
N THR A 250 4.98 6.43 -0.65
CA THR A 250 5.02 5.69 0.62
C THR A 250 3.82 6.04 1.51
N LEU A 251 3.47 7.33 1.65
CA LEU A 251 2.29 7.75 2.41
C LEU A 251 1.02 7.14 1.84
N SER A 252 0.84 7.21 0.52
CA SER A 252 -0.30 6.62 -0.18
C SER A 252 -0.40 5.11 0.03
N SER A 253 0.74 4.41 -0.02
CA SER A 253 0.80 2.97 0.28
C SER A 253 0.41 2.69 1.73
N ALA A 254 0.95 3.45 2.68
CA ALA A 254 0.60 3.31 4.08
C ALA A 254 -0.89 3.57 4.33
N TYR A 255 -1.46 4.61 3.72
CA TYR A 255 -2.90 4.90 3.81
C TYR A 255 -3.76 3.69 3.44
N VAL A 256 -3.51 3.08 2.27
CA VAL A 256 -4.27 1.92 1.77
C VAL A 256 -4.19 0.74 2.74
N PHE A 257 -3.01 0.41 3.23
CA PHE A 257 -2.81 -0.79 4.04
C PHE A 257 -3.15 -0.58 5.53
N LEU A 258 -2.90 0.61 6.09
CA LEU A 258 -3.33 0.95 7.45
C LEU A 258 -4.87 0.97 7.54
N ASN A 259 -5.59 1.29 6.46
CA ASN A 259 -7.05 1.22 6.39
C ASN A 259 -7.60 -0.22 6.16
N GLY A 260 -6.72 -1.22 5.96
CA GLY A 260 -7.12 -2.59 5.64
C GLY A 260 -7.63 -2.79 4.20
N GLU A 261 -7.49 -1.78 3.34
CA GLU A 261 -7.96 -1.82 1.95
C GLU A 261 -7.01 -2.60 1.03
N GLY A 262 -5.77 -2.84 1.49
CA GLY A 262 -4.76 -3.67 0.83
C GLY A 262 -4.96 -5.18 0.99
N GLY A 263 -5.95 -5.63 1.76
CA GLY A 263 -6.21 -7.05 2.04
C GLY A 263 -5.82 -7.52 3.46
N ASP A 264 -5.24 -6.65 4.28
CA ASP A 264 -5.06 -6.91 5.72
C ASP A 264 -6.40 -6.70 6.45
N GLU A 265 -7.03 -7.78 6.92
CA GLU A 265 -8.27 -7.66 7.71
C GLU A 265 -8.01 -6.92 9.03
N GLY A 266 -8.77 -5.84 9.26
CA GLY A 266 -8.75 -5.07 10.51
C GLY A 266 -7.84 -3.83 10.53
N GLY A 267 -7.09 -3.58 9.45
CA GLY A 267 -6.08 -2.51 9.42
C GLY A 267 -4.90 -2.80 10.38
N ARG A 268 -3.84 -2.00 10.28
CA ARG A 268 -2.70 -2.06 11.20
C ARG A 268 -2.45 -0.68 11.78
N GLU A 269 -1.91 -0.64 13.00
CA GLU A 269 -1.43 0.61 13.60
C GLU A 269 -0.06 1.01 13.05
N ASN A 270 0.76 0.02 12.69
CA ASN A 270 2.12 0.19 12.21
C ASN A 270 2.39 -0.69 10.98
N LEU A 271 3.13 -0.16 10.02
CA LEU A 271 3.59 -0.86 8.83
C LEU A 271 5.04 -0.51 8.55
N THR A 272 5.81 -1.54 8.23
CA THR A 272 7.18 -1.40 7.73
C THR A 272 7.19 -1.75 6.25
N PHE A 273 7.69 -0.82 5.45
CA PHE A 273 8.02 -1.06 4.05
C PHE A 273 9.53 -1.14 3.87
N LEU A 274 9.95 -1.87 2.85
CA LEU A 274 11.32 -1.89 2.35
C LEU A 274 11.32 -1.41 0.90
N THR A 275 12.25 -0.54 0.54
CA THR A 275 12.47 -0.21 -0.87
C THR A 275 13.18 -1.36 -1.59
N ARG A 276 13.37 -1.22 -2.91
CA ARG A 276 14.22 -2.15 -3.69
C ARG A 276 15.66 -2.26 -3.15
N GLU A 277 16.16 -1.22 -2.48
CA GLU A 277 17.50 -1.16 -1.88
C GLU A 277 17.50 -1.54 -0.39
N ASP A 278 16.42 -2.19 0.10
CA ASP A 278 16.23 -2.58 1.49
C ASP A 278 16.27 -1.40 2.50
N ILE A 279 15.93 -0.20 2.04
CA ILE A 279 15.76 0.96 2.93
C ILE A 279 14.44 0.81 3.69
N GLU A 280 14.53 0.85 5.02
CA GLU A 280 13.38 0.71 5.90
C GLU A 280 12.57 2.01 6.01
N LEU A 281 11.28 1.91 5.70
CA LEU A 281 10.30 2.99 5.78
C LEU A 281 9.24 2.62 6.81
N ARG A 282 9.32 3.25 7.98
CA ARG A 282 8.36 3.03 9.07
C ARG A 282 7.19 3.97 8.92
N THR A 283 6.00 3.40 8.97
CA THR A 283 4.74 4.14 8.89
C THR A 283 3.78 3.71 9.98
N SER A 284 2.97 4.65 10.45
CA SER A 284 1.99 4.40 11.51
C SER A 284 0.79 5.29 11.35
N ARG A 285 -0.31 4.95 12.03
CA ARG A 285 -1.46 5.85 12.16
C ARG A 285 -1.32 6.70 13.41
N THR A 286 -1.55 7.99 13.28
CA THR A 286 -1.64 8.91 14.41
C THR A 286 -3.00 8.82 15.12
N GLU A 287 -3.12 9.38 16.31
CA GLU A 287 -4.40 9.40 17.06
C GLU A 287 -5.53 10.13 16.31
N ASN A 288 -5.19 11.12 15.47
CA ASN A 288 -6.14 11.86 14.64
C ASN A 288 -6.40 11.20 13.27
N GLY A 289 -5.89 9.99 13.02
CA GLY A 289 -6.18 9.19 11.83
C GLY A 289 -5.26 9.44 10.63
N MET A 290 -4.36 10.43 10.70
CA MET A 290 -3.36 10.72 9.67
C MET A 290 -2.33 9.60 9.55
N VAL A 291 -1.62 9.60 8.41
CA VAL A 291 -0.46 8.75 8.19
C VAL A 291 0.78 9.47 8.67
N LYS A 292 1.59 8.78 9.49
CA LYS A 292 2.90 9.23 9.93
C LYS A 292 3.99 8.38 9.29
N MET A 293 5.04 9.01 8.80
CA MET A 293 6.23 8.38 8.23
C MET A 293 7.49 8.89 8.93
N ASN A 294 8.45 8.00 9.19
CA ASN A 294 9.70 8.36 9.89
C ASN A 294 10.90 8.28 8.95
N PHE A 295 11.63 9.39 8.79
CA PHE A 295 12.79 9.51 7.90
C PHE A 295 14.05 9.98 8.66
N PRO A 296 15.25 9.76 8.10
CA PRO A 296 16.45 10.48 8.51
C PRO A 296 16.29 12.00 8.33
N LEU A 297 16.88 12.77 9.24
CA LEU A 297 17.01 14.22 9.05
C LEU A 297 17.97 14.54 7.90
N ASN A 298 17.65 15.59 7.15
CA ASN A 298 18.52 16.12 6.11
C ASN A 298 18.82 17.60 6.37
N ILE A 299 19.87 17.87 7.15
CA ILE A 299 20.23 19.22 7.58
C ILE A 299 20.86 20.00 6.43
N ALA A 300 20.34 21.19 6.16
CA ALA A 300 20.91 22.08 5.15
C ALA A 300 22.14 22.82 5.69
N ASP A 301 23.26 22.69 4.99
CA ASP A 301 24.47 23.46 5.24
C ASP A 301 24.32 24.88 4.72
N LYS A 302 24.85 25.86 5.45
CA LYS A 302 24.97 27.23 4.96
C LYS A 302 25.90 27.28 3.76
N ILE A 303 25.51 28.04 2.74
CA ILE A 303 26.39 28.33 1.60
C ILE A 303 27.54 29.23 2.08
N GLU A 304 28.77 28.90 1.70
CA GLU A 304 29.93 29.72 2.02
C GLU A 304 29.86 31.09 1.32
N GLU A 305 30.35 32.15 1.99
CA GLU A 305 30.29 33.54 1.49
C GLU A 305 30.89 33.70 0.08
N LYS A 306 31.95 32.93 -0.23
CA LYS A 306 32.59 32.94 -1.55
C LYS A 306 31.74 32.34 -2.67
N GLU A 307 30.80 31.45 -2.33
CA GLU A 307 29.92 30.77 -3.28
C GLU A 307 28.56 31.46 -3.39
N LEU A 308 28.12 32.13 -2.33
CA LEU A 308 26.83 32.80 -2.20
C LEU A 308 26.43 33.65 -3.43
N PRO A 309 27.31 34.45 -4.07
CA PRO A 309 26.94 35.22 -5.25
C PRO A 309 26.41 34.37 -6.41
N LYS A 310 26.88 33.13 -6.57
CA LYS A 310 26.39 32.22 -7.61
C LYS A 310 24.95 31.77 -7.32
N PHE A 311 24.65 31.53 -6.06
CA PHE A 311 23.31 31.13 -5.63
C PHE A 311 22.32 32.28 -5.67
N GLU A 312 22.76 33.51 -5.36
CA GLU A 312 21.95 34.72 -5.55
C GLU A 312 21.57 34.89 -7.03
N VAL A 313 22.52 34.67 -7.95
CA VAL A 313 22.23 34.69 -9.41
C VAL A 313 21.23 33.59 -9.79
N LEU A 314 21.39 32.37 -9.26
CA LEU A 314 20.41 31.30 -9.48
C LEU A 314 19.00 31.70 -9.02
N VAL A 315 18.89 32.33 -7.85
CA VAL A 315 17.61 32.77 -7.30
C VAL A 315 17.01 33.93 -8.11
N GLU A 316 17.86 34.86 -8.57
CA GLU A 316 17.45 35.97 -9.42
C GLU A 316 16.98 35.49 -10.80
N GLU A 317 17.76 34.68 -11.50
CA GLU A 317 17.44 34.17 -12.82
C GLU A 317 16.25 33.19 -12.78
N GLY A 318 16.22 32.31 -11.78
CA GLY A 318 15.23 31.26 -11.65
C GLY A 318 13.88 31.71 -11.10
N PHE A 319 13.87 32.74 -10.26
CA PHE A 319 12.67 33.16 -9.52
C PHE A 319 12.35 34.65 -9.61
N GLY A 320 13.20 35.46 -10.26
CA GLY A 320 13.01 36.90 -10.39
C GLY A 320 13.16 37.65 -9.07
N ILE A 321 13.94 37.11 -8.13
CA ILE A 321 14.13 37.66 -6.79
C ILE A 321 15.52 38.30 -6.70
N ASP A 322 15.55 39.61 -6.45
CA ASP A 322 16.81 40.31 -6.20
C ASP A 322 17.41 39.94 -4.84
N LYS A 323 18.67 40.35 -4.61
CA LYS A 323 19.38 40.10 -3.35
C LYS A 323 18.65 40.63 -2.11
N GLY A 324 17.84 41.68 -2.25
CA GLY A 324 17.09 42.26 -1.13
C GLY A 324 15.91 41.39 -0.71
N GLY A 325 15.38 40.58 -1.62
CA GLY A 325 14.35 39.58 -1.35
C GLY A 325 14.86 38.26 -0.76
N VAL A 326 16.18 38.01 -0.77
CA VAL A 326 16.78 36.79 -0.22
C VAL A 326 17.06 36.96 1.27
N VAL A 327 16.55 36.05 2.11
CA VAL A 327 16.81 36.02 3.56
C VAL A 327 17.99 35.11 3.87
N CYS A 328 18.01 33.91 3.28
CA CYS A 328 19.06 32.92 3.52
C CYS A 328 19.12 31.92 2.35
N ILE A 329 20.32 31.47 2.01
CA ILE A 329 20.50 30.33 1.12
C ILE A 329 21.33 29.26 1.84
N SER A 330 20.84 28.04 1.79
CA SER A 330 21.47 26.83 2.32
C SER A 330 21.24 25.69 1.34
N GLY A 331 21.80 24.51 1.60
CA GLY A 331 21.54 23.35 0.76
C GLY A 331 22.02 22.06 1.37
N THR A 332 21.70 20.95 0.72
CA THR A 332 22.22 19.62 1.07
C THR A 332 23.17 19.17 -0.02
N LYS A 333 24.09 18.25 0.30
CA LYS A 333 25.06 17.71 -0.66
C LYS A 333 24.78 16.26 -0.97
N ASP A 334 25.09 15.84 -2.19
CA ASP A 334 25.10 14.43 -2.58
C ASP A 334 26.37 13.72 -2.08
N GLY A 335 26.48 12.41 -2.35
CA GLY A 335 27.64 11.60 -1.95
C GLY A 335 28.97 12.05 -2.55
N ASP A 336 28.94 12.83 -3.64
CA ASP A 336 30.13 13.41 -4.28
C ASP A 336 30.45 14.82 -3.78
N GLY A 337 29.69 15.32 -2.79
CA GLY A 337 29.86 16.65 -2.21
C GLY A 337 29.33 17.79 -3.07
N ARG A 338 28.56 17.50 -4.13
CA ARG A 338 27.91 18.53 -4.96
C ARG A 338 26.59 18.94 -4.31
N TRP A 339 26.20 20.20 -4.48
CA TRP A 339 24.91 20.66 -3.96
C TRP A 339 23.77 19.89 -4.65
N PHE A 340 23.00 19.16 -3.86
CA PHE A 340 21.91 18.33 -4.30
C PHE A 340 20.61 19.13 -4.33
N ASN A 341 20.10 19.48 -3.14
CA ASN A 341 18.98 20.41 -2.99
C ASN A 341 19.46 21.76 -2.49
N VAL A 342 18.92 22.84 -3.04
CA VAL A 342 19.11 24.21 -2.54
C VAL A 342 17.87 24.64 -1.77
N LEU A 343 18.03 25.24 -0.60
CA LEU A 343 16.97 25.90 0.15
C LEU A 343 17.21 27.41 0.12
N ALA A 344 16.32 28.14 -0.54
CA ALA A 344 16.30 29.59 -0.60
C ALA A 344 15.12 30.12 0.22
N GLU A 345 15.41 30.67 1.39
CA GLU A 345 14.44 31.44 2.14
C GLU A 345 14.42 32.88 1.62
N VAL A 346 13.22 33.37 1.33
CA VAL A 346 12.97 34.70 0.76
C VAL A 346 11.97 35.46 1.62
N THR A 347 11.87 36.77 1.42
CA THR A 347 10.87 37.57 2.12
C THR A 347 9.45 37.18 1.67
N PRO A 348 8.43 37.40 2.51
CA PRO A 348 7.04 37.16 2.12
C PRO A 348 6.65 37.84 0.81
N GLU A 349 7.06 39.09 0.63
CA GLU A 349 6.76 39.89 -0.55
C GLU A 349 7.44 39.31 -1.81
N ALA A 350 8.68 38.82 -1.68
CA ALA A 350 9.40 38.20 -2.80
C ALA A 350 8.79 36.85 -3.19
N PHE A 351 8.36 36.04 -2.22
CA PHE A 351 7.69 34.77 -2.46
C PHE A 351 6.35 34.94 -3.19
N ASP A 352 5.57 35.95 -2.81
CA ASP A 352 4.26 36.19 -3.43
C ASP A 352 4.41 36.77 -4.86
N ALA A 353 5.60 37.27 -5.21
CA ALA A 353 5.95 37.86 -6.50
C ALA A 353 6.82 36.97 -7.41
N LEU A 354 6.95 35.66 -7.11
CA LEU A 354 7.80 34.72 -7.84
C LEU A 354 7.55 34.73 -9.36
N LYS A 355 8.63 34.81 -10.13
CA LYS A 355 8.65 34.64 -11.59
C LYS A 355 9.52 33.45 -11.94
N ILE A 356 8.90 32.32 -12.24
CA ILE A 356 9.61 31.06 -12.43
C ILE A 356 10.15 30.96 -13.85
N ASP A 357 11.47 30.84 -13.99
CA ASP A 357 12.14 30.46 -15.22
C ASP A 357 12.72 29.04 -15.11
N ILE A 358 11.93 28.06 -15.56
CA ILE A 358 12.32 26.64 -15.56
C ILE A 358 13.59 26.40 -16.38
N SER A 359 13.82 27.16 -17.45
CA SER A 359 15.00 27.00 -18.29
C SER A 359 16.27 27.41 -17.53
N ALA A 360 16.22 28.53 -16.81
CA ALA A 360 17.32 28.96 -15.96
C ALA A 360 17.65 27.92 -14.88
N LEU A 361 16.63 27.38 -14.21
CA LEU A 361 16.79 26.31 -13.21
C LEU A 361 17.42 25.04 -13.81
N THR A 362 16.90 24.59 -14.96
CA THR A 362 17.39 23.37 -15.65
C THR A 362 18.87 23.46 -16.00
N THR A 363 19.29 24.61 -16.55
CA THR A 363 20.65 24.82 -17.10
C THR A 363 21.71 25.18 -16.08
N SER A 364 21.32 25.60 -14.87
CA SER A 364 22.27 25.98 -13.82
C SER A 364 23.19 24.82 -13.41
N PRO A 365 24.52 24.98 -13.38
CA PRO A 365 25.45 23.93 -12.95
C PRO A 365 25.62 23.86 -11.43
N ILE A 366 24.93 24.72 -10.67
CA ILE A 366 25.21 24.94 -9.25
C ILE A 366 24.67 23.82 -8.36
N TYR A 367 23.62 23.14 -8.81
CA TYR A 367 22.96 22.07 -8.07
C TYR A 367 22.64 20.88 -8.98
N THR A 368 22.32 19.73 -8.40
CA THR A 368 22.11 18.48 -9.16
C THR A 368 20.68 17.95 -9.12
N HIS A 369 19.83 18.41 -8.18
CA HIS A 369 18.49 17.86 -8.00
C HIS A 369 17.38 18.92 -8.03
N GLY A 370 17.11 19.60 -6.90
CA GLY A 370 15.96 20.50 -6.77
C GLY A 370 16.24 21.77 -5.97
N ILE A 371 15.28 22.68 -5.99
CA ILE A 371 15.31 23.93 -5.23
C ILE A 371 14.01 24.07 -4.44
N ILE A 372 14.16 24.32 -3.15
CA ILE A 372 13.11 24.68 -2.21
C ILE A 372 13.14 26.19 -2.06
N VAL A 373 12.16 26.90 -2.63
CA VAL A 373 11.94 28.31 -2.30
C VAL A 373 10.93 28.37 -1.18
N CYS A 374 11.22 29.13 -0.12
CA CYS A 374 10.39 29.13 1.08
C CYS A 374 10.35 30.49 1.79
N LYS A 375 9.37 30.65 2.69
CA LYS A 375 9.22 31.82 3.55
C LYS A 375 8.63 31.44 4.90
N VAL A 376 8.88 32.26 5.92
CA VAL A 376 8.13 32.22 7.17
C VAL A 376 6.66 32.61 6.93
N GLY A 377 5.76 31.96 7.66
CA GLY A 377 4.33 32.19 7.62
C GLY A 377 3.64 31.50 6.44
N SER A 378 2.31 31.48 6.49
CA SER A 378 1.48 30.81 5.49
C SER A 378 0.13 31.47 5.33
N ARG A 379 -0.49 31.24 4.17
CA ARG A 379 -1.91 31.57 3.93
C ARG A 379 -2.86 30.58 4.62
N VAL A 380 -2.37 29.41 5.02
CA VAL A 380 -3.13 28.42 5.79
C VAL A 380 -2.88 28.64 7.27
N GLU A 381 -3.96 28.81 8.03
CA GLU A 381 -3.89 29.03 9.48
C GLU A 381 -3.16 27.88 10.19
N GLY A 382 -2.30 28.25 11.14
CA GLY A 382 -1.51 27.30 11.92
C GLY A 382 -0.35 26.64 11.18
N CYS A 383 -0.02 27.07 9.95
CA CYS A 383 1.24 26.71 9.30
C CYS A 383 2.33 27.74 9.62
N ASP A 384 3.52 27.25 9.97
CA ASP A 384 4.67 28.06 10.37
C ASP A 384 5.46 28.59 9.18
N PHE A 385 5.46 27.87 8.06
CA PHE A 385 6.18 28.26 6.84
C PHE A 385 5.47 27.80 5.57
N THR A 386 5.87 28.39 4.45
CA THR A 386 5.41 28.02 3.11
C THR A 386 6.61 27.68 2.22
N SER A 387 6.48 26.67 1.38
CA SER A 387 7.50 26.27 0.41
C SER A 387 6.89 26.02 -0.98
N ARG A 388 7.75 26.03 -2.00
CA ARG A 388 7.52 25.45 -3.33
C ARG A 388 8.76 24.67 -3.72
N TYR A 389 8.60 23.60 -4.48
CA TYR A 389 9.69 22.71 -4.85
C TYR A 389 9.77 22.52 -6.36
N PHE A 390 10.94 22.78 -6.92
CA PHE A 390 11.22 22.71 -8.35
C PHE A 390 12.39 21.74 -8.59
N ALA A 391 12.20 20.72 -9.42
CA ALA A 391 13.24 19.73 -9.73
C ALA A 391 13.35 19.45 -11.24
N PRO A 392 13.51 20.49 -12.09
CA PRO A 392 13.45 20.31 -13.54
C PRO A 392 14.63 19.48 -14.08
N LYS A 393 15.72 19.34 -13.32
CA LYS A 393 16.86 18.46 -13.65
C LYS A 393 16.50 16.98 -13.71
N ILE A 394 15.40 16.59 -13.06
CA ILE A 394 14.85 15.23 -13.11
C ILE A 394 13.50 15.18 -13.85
N GLY A 395 13.18 16.22 -14.62
CA GLY A 395 11.97 16.29 -15.45
C GLY A 395 10.70 16.75 -14.72
N ILE A 396 10.82 17.29 -13.50
CA ILE A 396 9.70 17.79 -12.71
C ILE A 396 9.82 19.31 -12.57
N ASP A 397 9.08 20.05 -13.41
CA ASP A 397 9.09 21.52 -13.35
C ASP A 397 8.75 22.02 -11.95
N GLU A 398 7.64 21.56 -11.39
CA GLU A 398 7.22 21.81 -10.00
C GLU A 398 6.49 20.58 -9.45
N ASP A 399 6.93 20.09 -8.30
CA ASP A 399 6.27 18.95 -7.61
C ASP A 399 5.13 19.46 -6.71
N PRO A 400 3.95 18.83 -6.69
CA PRO A 400 2.82 19.32 -5.90
C PRO A 400 3.08 19.40 -4.40
N VAL A 401 3.57 18.31 -3.79
CA VAL A 401 3.92 18.22 -2.37
C VAL A 401 5.05 17.22 -2.17
N THR A 402 6.16 17.67 -1.60
CA THR A 402 7.42 16.92 -1.58
C THR A 402 7.86 16.62 -0.15
N GLY A 403 7.68 15.37 0.30
CA GLY A 403 8.07 14.96 1.64
C GLY A 403 9.57 15.06 1.90
N SER A 404 10.41 14.70 0.92
CA SER A 404 11.88 14.82 1.05
C SER A 404 12.34 16.28 1.18
N ALA A 405 11.66 17.23 0.54
CA ALA A 405 11.92 18.66 0.72
C ALA A 405 11.57 19.12 2.15
N HIS A 406 10.56 18.51 2.78
CA HIS A 406 10.22 18.78 4.18
C HIS A 406 11.23 18.17 5.16
N CYS A 407 11.91 17.07 4.80
CA CYS A 407 13.07 16.59 5.58
C CYS A 407 14.24 17.59 5.63
N THR A 408 14.23 18.61 4.76
CA THR A 408 15.23 19.68 4.72
C THR A 408 14.69 21.02 5.23
N SER A 409 13.48 21.42 4.81
CA SER A 409 12.90 22.70 5.22
C SER A 409 12.35 22.68 6.65
N ALA A 410 11.78 21.57 7.13
CA ALA A 410 11.29 21.49 8.49
C ALA A 410 12.37 21.67 9.56
N PRO A 411 13.55 21.00 9.52
CA PRO A 411 14.60 21.25 10.51
C PRO A 411 15.12 22.70 10.44
N TYR A 412 15.21 23.29 9.24
CA TYR A 412 15.58 24.70 9.07
C TYR A 412 14.62 25.64 9.83
N PHE A 413 13.31 25.48 9.64
CA PHE A 413 12.31 26.30 10.33
C PHE A 413 12.14 25.93 11.80
N ALA A 414 12.33 24.67 12.18
CA ALA A 414 12.30 24.22 13.57
C ALA A 414 13.38 24.91 14.41
N GLU A 415 14.62 24.97 13.90
CA GLU A 415 15.72 25.70 14.53
C GLU A 415 15.45 27.20 14.53
N LYS A 416 15.04 27.77 13.39
CA LYS A 416 14.80 29.21 13.25
C LYS A 416 13.69 29.74 14.16
N LEU A 417 12.64 28.94 14.38
CA LEU A 417 11.47 29.32 15.17
C LEU A 417 11.53 28.82 16.62
N ASP A 418 12.58 28.07 16.99
CA ASP A 418 12.73 27.41 18.28
C ASP A 418 11.51 26.50 18.61
N LYS A 419 11.13 25.65 17.64
CA LYS A 419 9.99 24.73 17.75
C LYS A 419 10.36 23.33 17.26
N PRO A 420 10.15 22.26 18.06
CA PRO A 420 10.39 20.89 17.60
C PRO A 420 9.34 20.37 16.62
N VAL A 421 8.15 20.99 16.60
CA VAL A 421 7.06 20.66 15.67
C VAL A 421 6.75 21.89 14.84
N VAL A 422 6.82 21.75 13.51
CA VAL A 422 6.49 22.80 12.55
C VAL A 422 5.51 22.28 11.50
N ARG A 423 4.57 23.13 11.09
CA ARG A 423 3.66 22.83 9.96
C ARG A 423 4.09 23.60 8.72
N GLY A 424 4.32 22.88 7.63
CA GLY A 424 4.66 23.43 6.32
C GLY A 424 3.49 23.33 5.35
N LEU A 425 3.22 24.40 4.62
CA LEU A 425 2.41 24.37 3.39
C LEU A 425 3.36 24.31 2.19
N GLN A 426 3.25 23.30 1.33
CA GLN A 426 3.79 23.39 -0.02
C GLN A 426 2.75 24.02 -0.94
N ASP A 427 2.93 25.30 -1.30
CA ASP A 427 1.93 26.10 -2.01
C ASP A 427 2.13 26.02 -3.53
N SER A 428 2.13 24.79 -4.05
CA SER A 428 2.00 24.52 -5.48
C SER A 428 0.58 24.82 -5.96
N LYS A 429 0.30 24.61 -7.24
CA LYS A 429 -1.07 24.70 -7.78
C LYS A 429 -2.09 23.79 -7.08
N ARG A 430 -1.65 22.65 -6.53
CA ARG A 430 -2.50 21.71 -5.79
C ARG A 430 -2.53 22.02 -4.30
N GLY A 431 -1.39 22.43 -3.74
CA GLY A 431 -1.25 22.72 -2.32
C GLY A 431 -1.24 21.46 -1.45
N GLY A 432 -0.49 21.46 -0.35
CA GLY A 432 -0.62 20.42 0.67
C GLY A 432 0.11 20.75 1.95
N VAL A 433 -0.41 20.24 3.06
CA VAL A 433 0.08 20.58 4.40
C VAL A 433 0.67 19.35 5.07
N MET A 434 1.82 19.55 5.71
CA MET A 434 2.54 18.51 6.44
C MET A 434 2.86 18.99 7.85
N THR A 435 2.60 18.14 8.84
CA THR A 435 3.12 18.35 10.20
C THR A 435 4.44 17.60 10.32
N CYS A 436 5.47 18.31 10.77
CA CYS A 436 6.83 17.78 10.84
C CYS A 436 7.32 17.84 12.29
N THR A 437 7.62 16.68 12.88
CA THR A 437 8.22 16.59 14.22
C THR A 437 9.69 16.25 14.08
N VAL A 438 10.55 17.18 14.47
CA VAL A 438 12.00 17.13 14.29
C VAL A 438 12.66 16.66 15.59
N ASP A 439 13.39 15.56 15.54
CA ASP A 439 14.24 15.08 16.63
C ASP A 439 15.71 15.18 16.24
N PHE A 440 16.31 16.33 16.57
CA PHE A 440 17.73 16.59 16.34
C PHE A 440 18.65 15.63 17.10
N GLY A 441 18.22 15.11 18.26
CA GLY A 441 19.01 14.19 19.08
C GLY A 441 19.09 12.80 18.46
N ALA A 442 17.97 12.32 17.91
CA ALA A 442 17.90 11.04 17.22
C ALA A 442 18.34 11.10 15.75
N GLY A 443 18.47 12.30 15.16
CA GLY A 443 18.76 12.44 13.73
C GLY A 443 17.57 12.04 12.85
N ARG A 444 16.34 12.18 13.33
CA ARG A 444 15.11 11.68 12.67
C ARG A 444 14.02 12.75 12.59
N ILE A 445 13.13 12.58 11.63
CA ILE A 445 11.95 13.42 11.44
C ILE A 445 10.72 12.53 11.19
N ASP A 446 9.64 12.84 11.89
CA ASP A 446 8.31 12.32 11.58
C ASP A 446 7.60 13.33 10.66
N LEU A 447 7.12 12.83 9.52
CA LEU A 447 6.25 13.55 8.60
C LEU A 447 4.83 12.99 8.70
N GLU A 448 3.88 13.85 9.01
CA GLU A 448 2.47 13.50 9.14
C GLU A 448 1.64 14.22 8.07
N GLY A 449 0.75 13.46 7.44
CA GLY A 449 -0.11 13.96 6.39
C GLY A 449 -1.42 13.20 6.30
N ASP A 450 -2.45 13.92 5.86
CA ASP A 450 -3.72 13.31 5.46
C ASP A 450 -3.60 12.69 4.07
N ALA A 451 -4.50 11.78 3.73
CA ALA A 451 -4.57 11.18 2.40
C ALA A 451 -6.01 10.85 2.02
N LEU A 452 -6.32 10.95 0.73
CA LEU A 452 -7.65 10.68 0.22
C LEU A 452 -7.58 9.76 -1.00
N CYS A 453 -8.36 8.68 -0.99
CA CYS A 453 -8.57 7.87 -2.19
C CYS A 453 -9.54 8.58 -3.15
N VAL A 454 -9.07 8.89 -4.36
CA VAL A 454 -9.88 9.59 -5.39
C VAL A 454 -10.41 8.66 -6.47
N SER A 455 -9.75 7.53 -6.70
CA SER A 455 -10.18 6.53 -7.69
C SER A 455 -9.65 5.15 -7.31
N GLU A 456 -10.38 4.09 -7.66
CA GLU A 456 -9.96 2.71 -7.44
C GLU A 456 -10.46 1.80 -8.56
N GLY A 457 -9.75 0.69 -8.79
CA GLY A 457 -10.15 -0.26 -9.82
C GLY A 457 -9.22 -1.45 -9.97
N LYS A 458 -9.38 -2.14 -11.11
CA LYS A 458 -8.54 -3.26 -11.54
C LYS A 458 -7.85 -2.91 -12.85
N ILE A 459 -6.63 -3.42 -13.00
CA ILE A 459 -5.79 -3.24 -14.18
C ILE A 459 -6.05 -4.40 -15.16
N ASN A 460 -6.32 -4.09 -16.42
CA ASN A 460 -6.48 -5.06 -17.52
C ASN A 460 -5.31 -4.98 -18.53
N PHE A 461 -4.12 -4.65 -18.04
CA PHE A 461 -2.99 -4.15 -18.81
C PHE A 461 -2.02 -5.25 -19.25
#